data_AF-A0A2T5K840-F1
#
_entry.id   AF-A0A2T5K840-F1
#
_cell.length_a   1.000
_cell.length_b   1.000
_cell.length_c   1.000
_cell.angle_alpha   90.00
_cell.angle_beta   90.00
_cell.angle_gamma   90.00
#
_symmetry.space_group_name_H-M   'P 1'
#
loop_
_entity.id
_entity.type
_entity.pdbx_description
1 polymer ?
#
loop_
_entity_poly.entity_id
_entity_poly.type
_entity_poly.pdbx_seq_one_letter_code
_entity_poly.pdbx_strand_id
1 'polypeptide(L)' 'MKKLALAAALSIAATSAFAGGMAEPVMEPAVVEAETASSGGILVPLMLLVVVAAVAAN' A
#
# COMPACT_ATOMS: atom_id res chain seq x y z
N MET A 1 -9.87 -26.41 6.15
CA MET A 1 -10.80 -25.39 6.66
C MET A 1 -10.11 -24.18 7.30
N LYS A 2 -9.00 -24.32 8.05
CA LYS A 2 -8.24 -23.17 8.62
C LYS A 2 -7.55 -22.24 7.60
N LYS A 3 -7.21 -22.74 6.41
CA LYS A 3 -6.54 -21.95 5.34
C LYS A 3 -7.46 -20.89 4.72
N LEU A 4 -8.76 -21.18 4.63
CA LEU A 4 -9.76 -20.25 4.09
C LEU A 4 -10.05 -19.11 5.08
N ALA A 5 -10.06 -19.40 6.38
CA ALA A 5 -10.22 -18.39 7.42
C ALA A 5 -9.07 -17.36 7.40
N LEU A 6 -7.83 -17.83 7.21
CA LEU A 6 -6.66 -16.93 7.10
C LEU A 6 -6.71 -16.12 5.80
N ALA A 7 -7.05 -16.74 4.67
CA ALA A 7 -7.20 -16.04 3.40
C ALA A 7 -8.29 -14.96 3.45
N ALA A 8 -9.43 -15.27 4.07
CA ALA A 8 -10.51 -14.31 4.26
C ALA A 8 -10.09 -13.14 5.17
N ALA A 9 -9.42 -13.42 6.29
CA ALA A 9 -8.91 -12.38 7.18
C ALA A 9 -7.90 -11.45 6.48
N LEU A 10 -6.99 -12.00 5.68
CA LEU A 10 -6.01 -11.23 4.92
C LEU A 10 -6.66 -10.35 3.83
N SER A 11 -7.67 -10.88 3.13
CA SER A 11 -8.40 -10.12 2.11
C SER A 11 -9.15 -8.91 2.68
N ILE A 12 -9.70 -9.03 3.90
CA ILE A 12 -10.39 -7.93 4.57
C ILE A 12 -9.39 -6.90 5.10
N ALA A 13 -8.26 -7.34 5.65
CA ALA A 13 -7.22 -6.44 6.14
C ALA A 13 -6.57 -5.61 5.03
N ALA A 14 -6.54 -6.11 3.79
CA ALA A 14 -5.97 -5.40 2.65
C ALA A 14 -6.76 -4.15 2.22
N THR A 15 -8.01 -3.97 2.67
CA THR A 15 -8.87 -2.86 2.21
C THR A 15 -8.43 -1.48 2.70
N SER A 16 -7.51 -1.38 3.66
CA SER A 16 -7.08 -0.10 4.26
C SER A 16 -5.92 0.58 3.52
N ALA A 17 -5.36 -0.05 2.48
CA ALA A 17 -4.25 0.51 1.68
C ALA A 17 -4.74 1.43 0.55
N PHE A 18 -5.83 2.18 0.75
CA PHE A 18 -6.36 3.12 -0.24
C PHE A 18 -5.71 4.49 -0.03
N ALA A 19 -5.04 5.01 -1.06
CA ALA A 19 -4.58 6.40 -1.08
C ALA A 19 -5.83 7.30 -1.11
N GLY A 20 -6.19 7.86 0.04
CA GLY A 20 -7.35 8.74 0.19
C GLY A 20 -7.36 9.83 -0.88
N GLY A 21 -8.54 10.14 -1.42
CA GLY A 21 -8.69 11.16 -2.46
C GLY A 21 -8.13 12.49 -1.96
N MET A 22 -7.24 13.10 -2.74
CA MET A 22 -6.72 14.44 -2.49
C MET A 22 -7.91 15.38 -2.32
N ALA A 23 -8.03 16.02 -1.15
CA ALA A 23 -8.93 17.15 -1.00
C ALA A 23 -8.54 18.22 -2.03
N GLU A 24 -9.53 18.91 -2.61
CA GLU A 24 -9.25 19.94 -3.62
C GLU A 24 -8.25 20.96 -3.07
N PRO A 25 -7.10 21.18 -3.74
CA PRO A 25 -6.06 22.05 -3.24
C PRO A 25 -6.53 23.51 -3.34
N VAL A 26 -6.81 24.13 -2.20
CA VAL A 26 -7.02 25.58 -2.13
C VAL A 26 -5.64 26.24 -2.25
N MET A 27 -5.39 26.88 -3.38
CA MET A 27 -4.05 27.31 -3.80
C MET A 27 -3.76 28.76 -3.37
N GLU A 28 -2.98 28.96 -2.31
CA GLU A 28 -2.22 30.20 -2.10
C GLU A 28 -0.91 30.14 -2.94
N PRO A 29 -0.42 31.24 -3.53
CA PRO A 29 0.62 31.19 -4.56
C PRO A 29 1.98 30.68 -4.03
N ALA A 30 2.28 29.42 -4.37
CA ALA A 30 3.57 28.76 -4.55
C ALA A 30 4.74 29.19 -3.65
N VAL A 31 4.88 28.52 -2.50
CA VAL A 31 6.21 28.09 -2.03
C VAL A 31 6.32 26.63 -2.43
N VAL A 32 7.33 26.28 -3.22
CA VAL A 32 7.57 24.93 -3.77
C VAL A 32 7.42 23.89 -2.65
N GLU A 33 6.25 23.27 -2.54
CA GLU A 33 6.04 22.11 -1.69
C GLU A 33 6.86 20.99 -2.31
N ALA A 34 7.76 20.39 -1.52
CA ALA A 34 8.46 19.21 -1.96
C ALA A 34 7.42 18.18 -2.35
N GLU A 35 7.33 17.84 -3.64
CA GLU A 35 6.51 16.73 -4.11
C GLU A 35 7.04 15.48 -3.40
N THR A 36 6.39 15.09 -2.32
CA THR A 36 6.62 13.76 -1.75
C THR A 36 6.01 12.80 -2.77
N ALA A 37 6.84 12.35 -3.70
CA ALA A 37 6.44 11.38 -4.70
C ALA A 37 5.91 10.16 -3.95
N SER A 38 4.59 9.97 -3.96
CA SER A 38 3.93 8.78 -3.41
C SER A 38 4.15 7.59 -4.36
N SER A 39 5.42 7.28 -4.60
CA SER A 39 5.89 6.05 -5.25
C SER A 39 6.16 4.94 -4.23
N GLY A 40 6.08 5.24 -2.93
CA GLY A 40 6.24 4.27 -1.83
C GLY A 40 5.09 3.26 -1.74
N GLY A 41 3.92 3.57 -2.30
CA GLY A 41 2.76 2.68 -2.27
C GLY A 41 2.96 1.35 -2.98
N ILE A 42 3.84 1.28 -4.00
CA ILE A 42 4.14 0.03 -4.72
C ILE A 42 5.35 -0.72 -4.15
N LEU A 43 6.26 -0.01 -3.46
CA LEU A 43 7.44 -0.64 -2.86
C LEU A 43 7.07 -1.60 -1.73
N VAL A 44 6.07 -1.26 -0.92
CA VAL A 44 5.59 -2.11 0.18
C VAL A 44 5.00 -3.44 -0.34
N PRO A 45 4.07 -3.46 -1.34
CA PRO A 45 3.61 -4.69 -1.98
C PRO A 45 4.72 -5.53 -2.62
N LEU A 46 5.67 -4.91 -3.34
CA LEU A 46 6.75 -5.63 -4.00
C LEU A 46 7.69 -6.32 -2.99
N MET A 47 8.06 -5.64 -1.91
CA MET A 47 8.87 -6.24 -0.85
C MET A 47 8.16 -7.41 -0.17
N LEU A 48 6.84 -7.28 0.06
CA LEU A 48 6.05 -8.37 0.61
C LEU A 48 6.06 -9.60 -0.31
N LEU A 49 5.92 -9.41 -1.62
CA LEU A 49 5.99 -10.51 -2.59
C LEU A 49 7.36 -11.22 -2.58
N VAL A 50 8.46 -10.45 -2.50
CA VAL A 50 9.82 -11.01 -2.42
C VAL A 50 9.98 -11.88 -1.16
N VAL A 51 9.52 -11.40 -0.01
CA VAL A 51 9.61 -12.16 1.26
C VAL A 51 8.78 -13.44 1.20
N VAL A 52 7.56 -13.38 0.66
CA VAL A 52 6.71 -14.58 0.50
C VAL A 52 7.36 -15.59 -0.46
N ALA A 53 7.93 -15.13 -1.58
CA ALA A 53 8.63 -16.00 -2.53
C ALA A 53 9.86 -16.66 -1.91
N ALA A 54 10.64 -15.92 -1.12
CA ALA A 54 11.81 -16.46 -0.41
C ALA A 54 11.42 -17.54 0.60
N VAL A 55 10.34 -17.33 1.36
CA VAL A 55 9.82 -18.34 2.30
C VAL A 55 9.28 -19.58 1.57
N ALA A 56 8.64 -19.40 0.40
CA ALA A 56 8.09 -20.51 -0.38
C ALA A 56 9.17 -21.35 -1.11
N ALA A 57 10.37 -20.80 -1.31
CA ALA A 57 11.47 -21.43 -2.04
C ALA A 57 12.48 -22.19 -1.13
N ASN A 58 12.22 -22.29 0.17
CA ASN A 58 13.00 -23.03 1.17
C ASN A 58 12.25 -24.27 1.66
#